data_AF-S7ZLL5-F1
#
_entry.id   AF-S7ZLL5-F1
#
_cell.length_a   1.000
_cell.length_b   1.000
_cell.length_c   1.000
_cell.angle_alpha   90.00
_cell.angle_beta   90.00
_cell.angle_gamma   90.00
#
_symmetry.space_group_name_H-M   'P 1'
#
loop_
_entity.id
_entity.type
_entity.pdbx_description
1 polymer ?
#
loop_
_entity_poly.entity_id
_entity_poly.type
_entity_poly.pdbx_seq_one_letter_code
_entity_poly.pdbx_strand_id
1 'polypeptide(L)'
;MPQNELCSQCFVNTNRMMQSSPYSIFQSALESPYLKARLQYIHSTCGIGTGPTHVEDPQYLPIKQHPIPCFTEVVHTSQVGDTCDSVALKYSIASAALQSAKTDYITNCTTLAAGNELCIPLTCDNLLSTVWVHGRTLCLSPQNGIYNVSNPIPGVVVASGDSTGYTSRAIPPPGNGTVANSTTLFCGGWHTITSAEETSAKICISNGITSDLFYQINPSLAVSGAGDCTTLLKVGITYCVGPIWSWADLEADISHMN
;
A
#
# COMPACT_ATOMS: atom_id res chain seq x y z
N MET A 1 -13.06 -35.41 3.56
CA MET A 1 -14.02 -35.38 4.68
C MET A 1 -14.42 -36.82 5.00
N PRO A 2 -14.37 -37.23 6.28
CA PRO A 2 -14.86 -38.54 6.73
C PRO A 2 -16.32 -38.77 6.30
N GLN A 3 -16.68 -40.02 5.97
CA GLN A 3 -18.00 -40.34 5.41
C GLN A 3 -19.16 -40.04 6.37
N ASN A 4 -18.96 -40.27 7.68
CA ASN A 4 -19.94 -39.96 8.72
C ASN A 4 -20.17 -38.44 8.89
N GLU A 5 -19.17 -37.61 8.61
CA GLU A 5 -19.32 -36.14 8.61
C GLU A 5 -19.99 -35.65 7.33
N LEU A 6 -19.55 -36.16 6.17
CA LEU A 6 -20.10 -35.85 4.86
C LEU A 6 -21.59 -36.20 4.77
N CYS A 7 -21.96 -37.37 5.29
CA CYS A 7 -23.33 -37.87 5.27
C CYS A 7 -24.12 -37.52 6.53
N SER A 8 -23.56 -36.66 7.39
CA SER A 8 -24.30 -36.15 8.54
C SER A 8 -25.52 -35.35 8.07
N GLN A 9 -26.62 -35.48 8.81
CA GLN A 9 -27.85 -34.76 8.52
C GLN A 9 -27.65 -33.25 8.47
N CYS A 10 -26.75 -32.72 9.32
CA CYS A 10 -26.38 -31.31 9.34
C CYS A 10 -25.75 -30.91 7.99
N PHE A 11 -24.69 -31.60 7.56
CA PHE A 11 -23.97 -31.25 6.34
C PHE A 11 -24.84 -31.34 5.09
N VAL A 12 -25.63 -32.40 4.97
CA VAL A 12 -26.57 -32.61 3.86
C VAL A 12 -27.61 -31.49 3.82
N ASN A 13 -28.22 -31.14 4.95
CA ASN A 13 -29.25 -30.11 4.99
C ASN A 13 -28.71 -28.71 4.77
N THR A 14 -27.51 -28.39 5.25
CA THR A 14 -26.84 -27.12 4.95
C THR A 14 -26.65 -26.95 3.44
N ASN A 15 -26.17 -27.98 2.74
CA ASN A 15 -25.99 -27.94 1.29
C ASN A 15 -27.33 -27.79 0.54
N ARG A 16 -28.39 -28.45 0.99
CA ARG A 16 -29.74 -28.31 0.43
C ARG A 16 -30.32 -26.91 0.66
N MET A 17 -30.16 -26.37 1.87
CA MET A 17 -30.61 -25.02 2.22
C MET A 17 -29.93 -23.97 1.35
N MET A 18 -28.61 -24.07 1.19
CA MET A 18 -27.86 -23.19 0.29
C MET A 18 -28.37 -23.32 -1.15
N GLN A 19 -28.48 -24.53 -1.69
CA GLN A 19 -29.01 -24.78 -3.04
C GLN A 19 -30.41 -24.20 -3.27
N SER A 20 -31.27 -24.19 -2.25
CA SER A 20 -32.63 -23.64 -2.34
C SER A 20 -32.74 -22.11 -2.15
N SER A 21 -31.64 -21.44 -1.78
CA SER A 21 -31.67 -20.03 -1.40
C SER A 21 -31.14 -19.14 -2.53
N PRO A 22 -31.94 -18.16 -3.00
CA PRO A 22 -31.51 -17.18 -4.00
C PRO A 22 -30.51 -16.14 -3.45
N TYR A 23 -30.17 -16.23 -2.16
CA TYR A 23 -29.19 -15.38 -1.47
C TYR A 23 -27.90 -16.12 -1.12
N SER A 24 -27.78 -17.39 -1.51
CA SER A 24 -26.58 -18.17 -1.22
C SER A 24 -25.54 -18.05 -2.33
N ILE A 25 -24.30 -18.40 -2.00
CA ILE A 25 -23.21 -18.51 -2.99
C ILE A 25 -23.42 -19.64 -4.00
N PHE A 26 -24.39 -20.54 -3.76
CA PHE A 26 -24.83 -21.53 -4.75
C PHE A 26 -25.72 -20.83 -5.76
N GLN A 27 -25.11 -20.22 -6.77
CA GLN A 27 -25.81 -19.59 -7.88
C GLN A 27 -25.12 -19.88 -9.22
N SER A 28 -25.86 -19.77 -10.33
CA SER A 28 -25.37 -20.06 -11.68
C SER A 28 -24.13 -19.24 -12.09
N ALA A 29 -24.03 -18.00 -11.59
CA ALA A 29 -23.02 -17.02 -11.98
C ALA A 29 -21.67 -17.12 -11.25
N LEU A 30 -21.60 -17.83 -10.11
CA LEU A 30 -20.37 -18.01 -9.32
C LEU A 30 -20.23 -19.49 -8.93
N GLU A 31 -19.27 -20.19 -9.53
CA GLU A 31 -18.89 -21.57 -9.15
C GLU A 31 -19.96 -22.67 -9.32
N SER A 32 -21.01 -22.41 -10.12
CA SER A 32 -22.08 -23.36 -10.43
C SER A 32 -21.63 -24.81 -10.74
N PRO A 33 -20.58 -25.05 -11.58
CA PRO A 33 -20.14 -26.41 -11.88
C PRO A 33 -19.59 -27.16 -10.66
N TYR A 34 -18.81 -26.48 -9.82
CA TYR A 34 -18.18 -27.07 -8.63
C TYR A 34 -19.22 -27.41 -7.56
N LEU A 35 -20.13 -26.47 -7.30
CA LEU A 35 -21.18 -26.63 -6.30
C LEU A 35 -22.22 -27.69 -6.70
N LYS A 36 -22.54 -27.76 -8.00
CA LYS A 36 -23.35 -28.85 -8.57
C LYS A 36 -22.66 -30.20 -8.45
N ALA A 37 -21.36 -30.29 -8.78
CA ALA A 37 -20.58 -31.51 -8.62
C ALA A 37 -20.50 -31.96 -7.15
N ARG A 38 -20.39 -31.02 -6.21
CA ARG A 38 -20.43 -31.30 -4.76
C ARG A 38 -21.76 -31.92 -4.34
N LEU A 39 -22.89 -31.38 -4.78
CA LEU A 39 -24.22 -31.94 -4.49
C LEU A 39 -24.38 -33.34 -5.08
N GLN A 40 -23.94 -33.54 -6.33
CA GLN A 40 -23.95 -34.86 -6.97
C GLN A 40 -23.09 -35.88 -6.21
N TYR A 41 -21.92 -35.47 -5.73
CA TYR A 41 -21.03 -36.29 -4.91
C TYR A 41 -21.66 -36.67 -3.56
N ILE A 42 -22.32 -35.72 -2.87
CA ILE A 42 -23.05 -36.00 -1.62
C ILE A 42 -24.18 -37.00 -1.88
N HIS A 43 -24.96 -36.78 -2.94
CA HIS A 43 -26.11 -37.63 -3.29
C HIS A 43 -25.70 -39.07 -3.58
N SER A 44 -24.62 -39.29 -4.34
CA SER A 44 -24.12 -40.62 -4.66
C SER A 44 -23.47 -41.31 -3.46
N THR A 45 -22.65 -40.58 -2.70
CA THR A 45 -21.85 -41.16 -1.60
C THR A 45 -22.68 -41.48 -0.36
N CYS A 46 -23.75 -40.72 -0.11
CA CYS A 46 -24.58 -40.85 1.10
C CYS A 46 -25.87 -41.65 0.89
N GLY A 47 -26.06 -42.25 -0.30
CA GLY A 47 -27.24 -43.07 -0.61
C GLY A 47 -28.56 -42.27 -0.64
N ILE A 48 -28.48 -40.96 -0.90
CA ILE A 48 -29.63 -40.04 -0.87
C ILE A 48 -30.46 -40.10 -2.17
N GLY A 49 -29.98 -40.83 -3.20
CA GLY A 49 -30.65 -40.94 -4.50
C GLY A 49 -30.53 -39.67 -5.34
N THR A 50 -31.39 -39.48 -6.34
CA THR A 50 -31.42 -38.27 -7.18
C THR A 50 -32.15 -37.12 -6.48
N GLY A 51 -31.42 -36.35 -5.67
CA GLY A 51 -31.93 -35.10 -5.09
C GLY A 51 -31.87 -33.92 -6.09
N PRO A 52 -32.55 -32.78 -5.77
CA PRO A 52 -32.49 -31.60 -6.62
C PRO A 52 -31.05 -31.05 -6.68
N THR A 53 -30.54 -30.89 -7.89
CA THR A 53 -29.23 -30.29 -8.17
C THR A 53 -29.34 -28.99 -8.96
N HIS A 54 -30.57 -28.55 -9.23
CA HIS A 54 -30.83 -27.28 -9.90
C HIS A 54 -30.52 -26.15 -8.93
N VAL A 55 -29.68 -25.21 -9.36
CA VAL A 55 -29.29 -24.07 -8.55
C VAL A 55 -30.12 -22.90 -9.05
N GLU A 56 -30.84 -22.24 -8.16
CA GLU A 56 -31.67 -21.10 -8.53
C GLU A 56 -30.80 -19.87 -8.84
N ASP A 57 -31.23 -19.07 -9.83
CA ASP A 57 -30.60 -17.80 -10.13
C ASP A 57 -30.89 -16.78 -9.01
N PRO A 58 -29.93 -15.87 -8.71
CA PRO A 58 -30.14 -14.88 -7.66
C PRO A 58 -31.27 -13.93 -8.07
N GLN A 59 -32.15 -13.62 -7.10
CA GLN A 59 -33.20 -12.60 -7.29
C GLN A 59 -32.67 -11.16 -7.25
N TYR A 60 -31.35 -10.99 -7.06
CA TYR A 60 -30.69 -9.72 -7.24
C TYR A 60 -30.59 -9.43 -8.74
N LEU A 61 -31.19 -8.32 -9.18
CA LEU A 61 -30.90 -7.74 -10.48
C LEU A 61 -29.38 -7.60 -10.57
N PRO A 62 -28.68 -8.23 -11.53
CA PRO A 62 -27.29 -7.91 -11.75
C PRO A 62 -27.24 -6.40 -11.95
N ILE A 63 -26.71 -5.67 -10.96
CA ILE A 63 -26.31 -4.29 -11.19
C ILE A 63 -25.33 -4.46 -12.33
N LYS A 64 -25.71 -4.00 -13.53
CA LYS A 64 -24.75 -3.72 -14.57
C LYS A 64 -23.79 -2.77 -13.89
N GLN A 65 -22.66 -3.29 -13.41
CA GLN A 65 -21.60 -2.48 -12.88
C GLN A 65 -21.19 -1.62 -14.06
N HIS A 66 -21.71 -0.39 -14.10
CA HIS A 66 -21.15 0.61 -14.96
C HIS A 66 -19.69 0.73 -14.50
N PRO A 67 -18.70 0.63 -15.40
CA PRO A 67 -17.31 0.76 -15.01
C PRO A 67 -17.22 2.03 -14.17
N ILE A 68 -16.83 1.88 -12.90
CA ILE A 68 -16.71 3.01 -11.98
C ILE A 68 -15.73 3.96 -12.67
N PRO A 69 -16.17 5.16 -13.08
CA PRO A 69 -15.31 6.07 -13.80
C PRO A 69 -14.13 6.45 -12.90
N CYS A 70 -12.95 6.55 -13.50
CA CYS A 70 -11.76 6.93 -12.74
C CYS A 70 -11.89 8.40 -12.31
N PHE A 71 -12.14 8.65 -11.02
CA PHE A 71 -12.42 9.99 -10.50
C PHE A 71 -11.27 10.99 -10.69
N THR A 72 -10.02 10.50 -10.75
CA THR A 72 -8.83 11.33 -10.98
C THR A 72 -8.53 11.56 -12.46
N GLU A 73 -9.23 10.86 -13.36
CA GLU A 73 -8.92 10.79 -14.80
C GLU A 73 -7.52 10.26 -15.13
N VAL A 74 -6.74 9.84 -14.14
CA VAL A 74 -5.39 9.30 -14.33
C VAL A 74 -5.47 7.77 -14.42
N VAL A 75 -5.12 7.25 -15.58
CA VAL A 75 -5.10 5.80 -15.86
C VAL A 75 -3.67 5.34 -16.14
N HIS A 76 -3.28 4.25 -15.50
CA HIS A 76 -2.02 3.56 -15.76
C HIS A 76 -2.27 2.22 -16.45
N THR A 77 -1.67 2.02 -17.61
CA THR A 77 -1.65 0.72 -18.27
C THR A 77 -0.48 -0.10 -17.73
N SER A 78 -0.78 -1.22 -17.06
CA SER A 78 0.24 -2.10 -16.49
C SER A 78 1.15 -2.68 -17.57
N GLN A 79 2.43 -2.74 -17.26
CA GLN A 79 3.49 -3.27 -18.10
C GLN A 79 4.08 -4.56 -17.50
N VAL A 80 4.81 -5.31 -18.32
CA VAL A 80 5.53 -6.49 -17.84
C VAL A 80 6.59 -6.05 -16.82
N GLY A 81 6.55 -6.62 -15.62
CA GLY A 81 7.45 -6.28 -14.52
C GLY A 81 6.88 -5.26 -13.53
N ASP A 82 5.69 -4.70 -13.80
CA ASP A 82 5.04 -3.84 -12.82
C ASP A 82 4.58 -4.61 -11.59
N THR A 83 4.70 -3.94 -10.45
CA THR A 83 4.24 -4.39 -9.13
C THR A 83 3.35 -3.30 -8.54
N CYS A 84 2.54 -3.61 -7.54
CA CYS A 84 1.76 -2.57 -6.84
C CYS A 84 2.69 -1.49 -6.27
N ASP A 85 3.85 -1.87 -5.75
CA ASP A 85 4.80 -0.93 -5.15
C ASP A 85 5.49 -0.04 -6.19
N SER A 86 5.89 -0.59 -7.34
CA SER A 86 6.53 0.21 -8.40
C SER A 86 5.56 1.22 -9.01
N VAL A 87 4.31 0.83 -9.23
CA VAL A 87 3.25 1.74 -9.71
C VAL A 87 2.91 2.76 -8.61
N ALA A 88 2.81 2.33 -7.35
CA ALA A 88 2.56 3.22 -6.23
C ALA A 88 3.63 4.30 -6.08
N LEU A 89 4.91 3.92 -6.17
CA LEU A 89 6.05 4.83 -6.16
C LEU A 89 6.03 5.81 -7.33
N LYS A 90 5.62 5.35 -8.53
CA LYS A 90 5.55 6.19 -9.72
C LYS A 90 4.56 7.33 -9.56
N TYR A 91 3.37 7.01 -9.03
CA TYR A 91 2.26 7.96 -8.89
C TYR A 91 2.10 8.55 -7.48
N SER A 92 3.06 8.29 -6.58
CA SER A 92 3.03 8.76 -5.18
C SER A 92 1.75 8.35 -4.44
N ILE A 93 1.23 7.15 -4.66
CA ILE A 93 0.01 6.64 -4.00
C ILE A 93 0.35 5.50 -3.04
N ALA A 94 -0.60 5.08 -2.20
CA ALA A 94 -0.45 3.85 -1.43
C ALA A 94 -0.67 2.61 -2.32
N SER A 95 0.20 1.58 -2.20
CA SER A 95 0.04 0.31 -2.92
C SER A 95 -1.30 -0.37 -2.65
N ALA A 96 -1.83 -0.25 -1.42
CA ALA A 96 -3.14 -0.75 -1.04
C ALA A 96 -4.30 -0.02 -1.76
N ALA A 97 -4.09 1.23 -2.17
CA ALA A 97 -5.08 2.00 -2.91
C ALA A 97 -5.23 1.48 -4.35
N LEU A 98 -4.15 0.98 -4.98
CA LEU A 98 -4.22 0.28 -6.26
C LEU A 98 -5.06 -1.00 -6.14
N GLN A 99 -4.82 -1.78 -5.09
CA GLN A 99 -5.53 -3.04 -4.87
C GLN A 99 -7.03 -2.80 -4.61
N SER A 100 -7.35 -1.76 -3.83
CA SER A 100 -8.74 -1.35 -3.56
C SER A 100 -9.46 -0.78 -4.78
N ALA A 101 -8.75 -0.15 -5.71
CA ALA A 101 -9.34 0.46 -6.90
C ALA A 101 -9.80 -0.58 -7.95
N LYS A 102 -9.20 -1.78 -7.97
CA LYS A 102 -9.47 -2.85 -8.96
C LYS A 102 -9.25 -4.24 -8.36
N THR A 103 -10.03 -4.60 -7.34
CA THR A 103 -9.95 -5.91 -6.66
C THR A 103 -10.16 -7.12 -7.58
N ASP A 104 -10.86 -6.94 -8.71
CA ASP A 104 -11.21 -8.05 -9.60
C ASP A 104 -10.06 -8.47 -10.53
N TYR A 105 -9.04 -7.62 -10.71
CA TYR A 105 -7.92 -7.86 -11.64
C TYR A 105 -6.57 -7.99 -10.93
N ILE A 106 -6.43 -7.42 -9.73
CA ILE A 106 -5.19 -7.48 -8.95
C ILE A 106 -5.31 -8.61 -7.93
N THR A 107 -4.99 -9.83 -8.38
CA THR A 107 -4.92 -11.01 -7.52
C THR A 107 -3.54 -11.17 -6.86
N ASN A 108 -2.51 -10.52 -7.42
CA ASN A 108 -1.15 -10.51 -6.89
C ASN A 108 -0.51 -9.13 -7.07
N CYS A 109 0.10 -8.59 -6.00
CA CYS A 109 0.80 -7.31 -6.02
C CYS A 109 2.30 -7.39 -6.35
N THR A 110 2.89 -8.58 -6.37
CA THR A 110 4.29 -8.76 -6.76
C THR A 110 4.47 -8.84 -8.27
N THR A 111 3.40 -9.08 -9.03
CA THR A 111 3.41 -9.13 -10.49
C THR A 111 2.03 -8.72 -11.01
N LEU A 112 1.97 -7.61 -11.74
CA LEU A 112 0.76 -7.16 -12.42
C LEU A 112 0.73 -7.74 -13.84
N ALA A 113 -0.42 -8.29 -14.23
CA ALA A 113 -0.64 -8.72 -15.61
C ALA A 113 -0.61 -7.50 -16.52
N ALA A 114 0.15 -7.55 -17.61
CA ALA A 114 0.31 -6.43 -18.53
C ALA A 114 -0.97 -6.18 -19.35
N GLY A 115 -1.20 -4.91 -19.72
CA GLY A 115 -2.33 -4.48 -20.54
C GLY A 115 -3.61 -4.13 -19.76
N ASN A 116 -3.57 -4.16 -18.42
CA ASN A 116 -4.71 -3.78 -17.59
C ASN A 116 -4.71 -2.26 -17.34
N GLU A 117 -5.87 -1.63 -17.44
CA GLU A 117 -6.06 -0.23 -17.07
C GLU A 117 -6.38 -0.09 -15.58
N LEU A 118 -5.44 0.52 -14.86
CA LEU A 118 -5.53 0.80 -13.43
C LEU A 118 -5.87 2.28 -13.24
N CYS A 119 -7.00 2.57 -12.58
CA CYS A 119 -7.30 3.92 -12.15
C CYS A 119 -6.36 4.30 -11.01
N ILE A 120 -5.65 5.42 -11.15
CA ILE A 120 -4.71 5.92 -10.16
C ILE A 120 -5.47 6.78 -9.14
N PRO A 121 -5.50 6.38 -7.86
CA PRO A 121 -6.13 7.17 -6.79
C PRO A 121 -5.43 8.53 -6.58
N LEU A 122 -5.99 9.35 -5.67
CA LEU A 122 -5.37 10.61 -5.29
C LEU A 122 -3.95 10.41 -4.75
N THR A 123 -3.05 11.31 -5.14
CA THR A 123 -1.64 11.29 -4.73
C THR A 123 -1.50 11.55 -3.22
N CYS A 124 -0.49 10.93 -2.63
CA CYS A 124 -0.07 11.08 -1.25
C CYS A 124 1.26 11.85 -1.24
N ASP A 125 1.20 13.11 -1.68
CA ASP A 125 2.36 14.00 -1.80
C ASP A 125 2.75 14.66 -0.47
N ASN A 126 1.88 14.58 0.53
CA ASN A 126 2.10 15.10 1.88
C ASN A 126 2.43 13.97 2.86
N LEU A 127 3.61 14.02 3.48
CA LEU A 127 3.99 13.12 4.56
C LEU A 127 3.45 13.61 5.90
N LEU A 128 2.76 12.73 6.61
CA LEU A 128 2.38 12.94 8.00
C LEU A 128 2.83 11.71 8.80
N SER A 129 3.44 11.94 9.96
CA SER A 129 3.85 10.87 10.90
C SER A 129 2.59 10.12 11.39
N THR A 130 2.53 8.80 11.21
CA THR A 130 1.37 7.96 11.56
C THR A 130 1.57 7.21 12.87
N VAL A 131 0.47 6.80 13.52
CA VAL A 131 0.50 6.08 14.80
C VAL A 131 0.38 4.55 14.63
N TRP A 132 1.13 3.83 15.48
CA TRP A 132 1.29 2.39 15.78
C TRP A 132 0.32 1.29 15.29
N VAL A 133 -0.95 1.55 14.93
CA VAL A 133 -1.93 0.45 14.78
C VAL A 133 -2.08 -0.06 13.34
N HIS A 134 -1.72 0.73 12.33
CA HIS A 134 -1.84 0.31 10.93
C HIS A 134 -0.50 0.45 10.23
N GLY A 135 0.19 -0.67 10.10
CA GLY A 135 1.48 -0.74 9.45
C GLY A 135 1.44 -0.30 7.99
N ARG A 136 2.60 0.18 7.53
CA ARG A 136 2.92 0.63 6.16
C ARG A 136 2.15 1.90 5.78
N THR A 137 2.89 2.97 5.43
CA THR A 137 2.45 4.31 5.02
C THR A 137 0.98 4.35 4.58
N LEU A 138 0.10 4.72 5.52
CA LEU A 138 -1.33 4.85 5.27
C LEU A 138 -1.61 6.32 4.98
N CYS A 139 -2.23 6.61 3.83
CA CYS A 139 -2.83 7.91 3.61
C CYS A 139 -4.00 8.01 4.62
N LEU A 140 -3.80 8.73 5.73
CA LEU A 140 -4.64 8.69 6.94
C LEU A 140 -6.06 9.25 6.76
N SER A 141 -6.39 9.79 5.59
CA SER A 141 -7.70 10.35 5.30
C SER A 141 -8.33 9.66 4.07
N PRO A 142 -9.63 9.31 4.14
CA PRO A 142 -10.44 9.12 2.94
C PRO A 142 -10.35 10.36 2.05
N GLN A 143 -10.79 10.24 0.79
CA GLN A 143 -11.04 11.39 -0.08
C GLN A 143 -11.76 12.49 0.73
N ASN A 144 -11.13 13.66 0.90
CA ASN A 144 -11.61 14.82 1.68
C ASN A 144 -11.59 14.79 3.23
N GLY A 145 -10.90 13.85 3.89
CA GLY A 145 -10.81 13.83 5.36
C GLY A 145 -9.80 14.83 5.96
N ILE A 146 -10.22 15.61 6.97
CA ILE A 146 -9.33 16.46 7.79
C ILE A 146 -8.78 15.63 8.96
N TYR A 147 -7.46 15.47 9.04
CA TYR A 147 -6.77 14.81 10.17
C TYR A 147 -6.32 15.83 11.21
N ASN A 148 -6.50 15.53 12.50
CA ASN A 148 -6.10 16.40 13.62
C ASN A 148 -4.92 15.76 14.40
N VAL A 149 -3.81 16.50 14.49
CA VAL A 149 -2.43 16.05 14.82
C VAL A 149 -2.11 15.82 16.30
N SER A 150 -3.11 15.68 17.18
CA SER A 150 -2.86 15.74 18.63
C SER A 150 -2.11 14.54 19.26
N ASN A 151 -1.65 13.54 18.50
CA ASN A 151 -1.00 12.35 19.09
C ASN A 151 0.12 11.77 18.20
N PRO A 152 1.38 12.15 18.42
CA PRO A 152 2.48 11.19 18.37
C PRO A 152 2.99 10.90 19.79
N ILE A 153 3.26 9.62 20.10
CA ILE A 153 3.97 9.21 21.32
C ILE A 153 5.43 9.62 21.15
N PRO A 154 6.01 10.45 22.05
CA PRO A 154 7.42 10.82 21.98
C PRO A 154 8.34 9.59 22.02
N GLY A 155 9.28 9.49 21.08
CA GLY A 155 10.38 8.52 21.12
C GLY A 155 10.22 7.23 20.29
N VAL A 156 9.24 7.15 19.37
CA VAL A 156 9.05 5.98 18.50
C VAL A 156 9.30 6.35 17.04
N VAL A 157 10.24 5.67 16.37
CA VAL A 157 10.62 5.90 14.95
C VAL A 157 10.23 4.67 14.13
N VAL A 158 9.42 4.84 13.07
CA VAL A 158 9.05 3.75 12.15
C VAL A 158 9.27 4.20 10.70
N ALA A 159 10.36 3.72 10.09
CA ALA A 159 10.69 3.96 8.68
C ALA A 159 9.93 3.00 7.74
N SER A 160 9.86 3.35 6.44
CA SER A 160 9.15 2.56 5.43
C SER A 160 9.86 1.22 5.16
N GLY A 161 9.14 0.10 5.28
CA GLY A 161 9.67 -1.25 4.99
C GLY A 161 10.51 -1.85 6.13
N ASP A 162 11.49 -2.69 5.80
CA ASP A 162 12.49 -3.22 6.75
C ASP A 162 13.62 -2.22 7.05
N SER A 163 13.55 -1.03 6.44
CA SER A 163 14.52 0.04 6.64
C SER A 163 14.30 0.69 8.00
N THR A 164 15.39 1.01 8.68
CA THR A 164 15.37 1.84 9.90
C THR A 164 15.47 3.33 9.57
N GLY A 165 15.69 3.69 8.30
CA GLY A 165 16.07 5.03 7.86
C GLY A 165 17.54 5.35 8.10
N TYR A 166 18.32 4.47 8.73
CA TYR A 166 19.74 4.65 9.01
C TYR A 166 20.63 3.77 8.12
N THR A 167 21.86 4.22 7.93
CA THR A 167 22.94 3.49 7.25
C THR A 167 24.04 3.10 8.22
N SER A 168 24.91 2.17 7.82
CA SER A 168 26.01 1.69 8.67
C SER A 168 27.29 2.51 8.55
N ARG A 169 27.48 3.24 7.45
CA ARG A 169 28.71 3.98 7.16
C ARG A 169 28.45 5.26 6.40
N ALA A 170 29.11 6.34 6.82
CA ALA A 170 29.09 7.60 6.08
C ALA A 170 29.89 7.47 4.77
N ILE A 171 29.35 8.05 3.71
CA ILE A 171 29.99 8.16 2.39
C ILE A 171 29.98 9.64 1.97
N PRO A 172 30.99 10.11 1.23
CA PRO A 172 30.98 11.49 0.76
C PRO A 172 29.77 11.73 -0.18
N PRO A 173 29.24 12.97 -0.20
CA PRO A 173 28.17 13.33 -1.12
C PRO A 173 28.64 13.15 -2.58
N PRO A 174 27.71 12.95 -3.54
CA PRO A 174 28.04 12.84 -4.94
C PRO A 174 28.87 14.04 -5.41
N GLY A 175 30.01 13.78 -6.08
CA GLY A 175 31.04 14.78 -6.36
C GLY A 175 30.63 16.00 -7.21
N ASN A 176 29.41 16.02 -7.75
CA ASN A 176 28.86 17.13 -8.57
C ASN A 176 27.73 17.90 -7.88
N GLY A 177 27.26 17.49 -6.69
CA GLY A 177 26.09 18.06 -6.03
C GLY A 177 26.46 19.08 -4.95
N THR A 178 25.79 20.23 -4.94
CA THR A 178 25.86 21.16 -3.80
C THR A 178 25.00 20.60 -2.67
N VAL A 179 25.61 20.31 -1.52
CA VAL A 179 24.88 19.85 -0.33
C VAL A 179 24.06 21.00 0.25
N ALA A 180 22.81 20.73 0.65
CA ALA A 180 21.95 21.71 1.30
C ALA A 180 22.57 22.25 2.58
N ASN A 181 22.28 23.52 2.89
CA ASN A 181 22.77 24.13 4.11
C ASN A 181 22.26 23.37 5.35
N SER A 182 23.11 23.26 6.37
CA SER A 182 22.85 22.54 7.62
C SER A 182 22.55 21.04 7.46
N THR A 183 22.69 20.45 6.27
CA THR A 183 22.51 19.00 6.08
C THR A 183 23.68 18.22 6.68
N THR A 184 23.38 17.13 7.37
CA THR A 184 24.42 16.30 7.99
C THR A 184 25.38 15.70 6.96
N LEU A 185 26.68 15.74 7.25
CA LEU A 185 27.71 15.05 6.46
C LEU A 185 27.95 13.61 6.95
N PHE A 186 27.42 13.23 8.11
CA PHE A 186 27.45 11.85 8.63
C PHE A 186 26.36 10.99 7.99
N CYS A 187 26.37 10.98 6.66
CA CYS A 187 25.33 10.42 5.84
C CYS A 187 25.87 9.28 4.96
N GLY A 188 25.17 8.15 4.94
CA GLY A 188 25.48 7.02 4.06
C GLY A 188 24.59 6.93 2.82
N GLY A 189 23.53 7.74 2.74
CA GLY A 189 22.60 7.78 1.60
C GLY A 189 22.29 9.22 1.19
N TRP A 190 22.48 9.55 -0.09
CA TRP A 190 22.32 10.91 -0.61
C TRP A 190 21.28 10.94 -1.72
N HIS A 191 20.44 11.98 -1.74
CA HIS A 191 19.49 12.23 -2.84
C HIS A 191 19.66 13.65 -3.37
N THR A 192 19.95 13.76 -4.67
CA THR A 192 20.05 15.05 -5.37
C THR A 192 18.75 15.33 -6.09
N ILE A 193 18.18 16.52 -5.86
CA ILE A 193 16.92 16.91 -6.51
C ILE A 193 17.17 17.16 -7.99
N THR A 194 16.50 16.38 -8.84
CA THR A 194 16.68 16.46 -10.30
C THR A 194 15.59 17.23 -11.02
N SER A 195 14.41 17.34 -10.41
CA SER A 195 13.23 18.00 -10.97
C SER A 195 12.49 18.79 -9.89
N ALA A 196 11.83 19.89 -10.28
CA ALA A 196 10.95 20.66 -9.39
C ALA A 196 9.65 19.91 -9.04
N GLU A 197 9.39 18.79 -9.72
CA GLU A 197 8.23 17.92 -9.48
C GLU A 197 8.48 16.87 -8.39
N GLU A 198 9.71 16.76 -7.87
CA GLU A 198 9.99 15.82 -6.78
C GLU A 198 9.34 16.28 -5.48
N THR A 199 8.63 15.36 -4.82
CA THR A 199 7.99 15.62 -3.53
C THR A 199 8.81 15.03 -2.39
N SER A 200 8.75 15.69 -1.24
CA SER A 200 9.40 15.18 -0.02
C SER A 200 8.91 13.78 0.37
N ALA A 201 7.62 13.51 0.11
CA ALA A 201 7.00 12.19 0.23
C ALA A 201 7.70 11.12 -0.59
N LYS A 202 7.87 11.37 -1.88
CA LYS A 202 8.48 10.41 -2.79
C LYS A 202 9.92 10.09 -2.40
N ILE A 203 10.68 11.10 -1.98
CA ILE A 203 12.07 10.95 -1.54
C ILE A 203 12.16 10.10 -0.27
N CYS A 204 11.29 10.35 0.72
CA CYS A 204 11.29 9.59 1.96
C CYS A 204 10.91 8.12 1.75
N ILE A 205 9.89 7.88 0.92
CA ILE A 205 9.44 6.52 0.60
C ILE A 205 10.51 5.78 -0.21
N SER A 206 11.11 6.40 -1.23
CA SER A 206 12.12 5.76 -2.08
C SER A 206 13.40 5.39 -1.31
N ASN A 207 13.75 6.17 -0.29
CA ASN A 207 14.94 5.94 0.53
C ASN A 207 14.64 5.24 1.86
N GLY A 208 13.38 4.88 2.12
CA GLY A 208 13.00 4.19 3.35
C GLY A 208 13.34 4.97 4.61
N ILE A 209 13.12 6.29 4.61
CA ILE A 209 13.37 7.21 5.73
C ILE A 209 12.06 7.88 6.16
N THR A 210 11.90 8.17 7.45
CA THR A 210 10.75 8.93 7.98
C THR A 210 10.88 10.41 7.68
N SER A 211 9.77 11.12 7.49
CA SER A 211 9.75 12.59 7.39
C SER A 211 10.46 13.26 8.57
N ASP A 212 10.22 12.77 9.79
CA ASP A 212 10.79 13.37 11.01
C ASP A 212 12.32 13.28 11.03
N LEU A 213 12.89 12.12 10.70
CA LEU A 213 14.33 11.94 10.55
C LEU A 213 14.88 12.75 9.38
N PHE A 214 14.18 12.78 8.24
CA PHE A 214 14.59 13.53 7.06
C PHE A 214 14.68 15.04 7.35
N TYR A 215 13.78 15.59 8.17
CA TYR A 215 13.82 17.01 8.56
C TYR A 215 14.90 17.29 9.60
N GLN A 216 15.12 16.37 10.54
CA GLN A 216 16.17 16.51 11.56
C GLN A 216 17.56 16.58 10.94
N ILE A 217 17.84 15.73 9.96
CA ILE A 217 19.15 15.67 9.31
C ILE A 217 19.31 16.68 8.16
N ASN A 218 18.21 17.31 7.74
CA ASN A 218 18.20 18.41 6.77
C ASN A 218 17.42 19.61 7.32
N PRO A 219 17.95 20.35 8.31
CA PRO A 219 17.25 21.46 8.98
C PRO A 219 16.79 22.58 8.04
N SER A 220 17.39 22.74 6.85
CA SER A 220 16.89 23.67 5.83
C SER A 220 15.48 23.34 5.33
N LEU A 221 15.01 22.10 5.56
CA LEU A 221 13.68 21.60 5.23
C LEU A 221 12.74 21.56 6.44
N ALA A 222 13.24 21.90 7.64
CA ALA A 222 12.45 21.85 8.86
C ALA A 222 11.36 22.93 8.86
N VAL A 223 10.13 22.52 8.57
CA VAL A 223 8.93 23.34 8.76
C VAL A 223 8.42 23.11 10.18
N SER A 224 8.08 24.16 10.92
CA SER A 224 7.49 24.00 12.26
C SER A 224 6.12 23.33 12.15
N GLY A 225 6.00 22.08 12.62
CA GLY A 225 4.77 21.28 12.58
C GLY A 225 4.71 20.30 11.40
N ALA A 226 3.56 19.65 11.23
CA ALA A 226 3.27 18.69 10.16
C ALA A 226 3.10 19.37 8.78
N GLY A 227 4.11 20.14 8.35
CA GLY A 227 4.13 20.91 7.12
C GLY A 227 4.75 20.16 5.94
N ASP A 228 4.27 20.47 4.74
CA ASP A 228 4.83 19.99 3.48
C ASP A 228 6.16 20.71 3.17
N CYS A 229 7.29 19.98 3.25
CA CYS A 229 8.60 20.54 2.92
C CYS A 229 8.92 20.48 1.42
N THR A 230 8.01 19.96 0.59
CA THR A 230 8.20 19.86 -0.88
C THR A 230 8.53 21.22 -1.48
N THR A 231 7.89 22.28 -1.00
CA THR A 231 8.14 23.66 -1.46
C THR A 231 9.54 24.19 -1.11
N LEU A 232 10.27 23.53 -0.21
CA LEU A 232 11.62 23.92 0.22
C LEU A 232 12.73 23.16 -0.53
N LEU A 233 12.37 22.15 -1.32
CA LEU A 233 13.32 21.40 -2.16
C LEU A 233 13.83 22.29 -3.29
N LYS A 234 15.13 22.22 -3.54
CA LYS A 234 15.80 23.01 -4.58
C LYS A 234 16.48 22.10 -5.59
N VAL A 235 16.13 22.25 -6.87
CA VAL A 235 16.75 21.50 -7.98
C VAL A 235 18.26 21.71 -7.98
N GLY A 236 19.02 20.62 -8.14
CA GLY A 236 20.48 20.59 -8.10
C GLY A 236 21.09 20.52 -6.70
N ILE A 237 20.27 20.59 -5.64
CA ILE A 237 20.73 20.48 -4.24
C ILE A 237 20.62 19.03 -3.76
N THR A 238 21.61 18.60 -2.98
CA THR A 238 21.70 17.26 -2.42
C THR A 238 21.36 17.27 -0.94
N TYR A 239 20.50 16.34 -0.53
CA TYR A 239 20.01 16.16 0.84
C TYR A 239 20.42 14.78 1.37
N CYS A 240 20.62 14.68 2.68
CA CYS A 240 20.86 13.40 3.34
C CYS A 240 19.55 12.62 3.46
N VAL A 241 19.54 11.36 3.05
CA VAL A 241 18.36 10.47 3.10
C VAL A 241 18.62 9.18 3.88
N GLY A 242 19.80 9.08 4.52
CA GLY A 242 20.18 7.91 5.31
C GLY A 242 21.38 8.22 6.21
N PRO A 243 21.19 8.84 7.39
CA PRO A 243 22.29 9.15 8.31
C PRO A 243 22.85 7.87 8.95
N ILE A 244 24.06 7.93 9.49
CA ILE A 244 24.56 6.85 10.38
C ILE A 244 23.94 6.99 11.78
N TRP A 245 23.88 5.89 12.54
CA TRP A 245 23.22 5.88 13.87
C TRP A 245 23.68 6.97 14.85
N SER A 246 24.96 7.33 14.85
CA SER A 246 25.55 8.32 15.76
C SER A 246 25.75 9.69 15.13
N TRP A 247 25.00 10.03 14.07
CA TRP A 247 25.16 11.30 13.34
C TRP A 247 25.05 12.52 14.26
N ALA A 248 24.06 12.54 15.16
CA ALA A 248 23.78 13.67 16.04
C ALA A 248 24.90 13.88 17.09
N ASP A 249 25.38 12.79 17.69
CA ASP A 249 26.47 12.83 18.68
C ASP A 249 27.76 13.35 18.03
N LEU A 250 28.06 12.88 16.81
CA LEU A 250 29.24 13.28 16.05
C LEU A 250 29.18 14.75 15.60
N GLU A 251 28.00 15.27 15.28
CA GLU A 251 27.82 16.70 15.00
C GLU A 251 27.98 17.56 16.24
N ALA A 252 27.44 17.12 17.38
CA ALA A 252 27.60 17.80 18.64
C ALA A 252 29.09 17.91 19.03
N ASP A 253 29.85 16.83 18.89
CA ASP A 253 31.29 16.82 19.17
C ASP A 253 32.07 17.82 18.29
N ILE A 254 31.75 17.94 17.00
CA ILE A 254 32.37 18.94 16.12
C ILE A 254 32.00 20.36 16.53
N SER A 255 30.74 20.59 16.91
CA SER A 255 30.27 21.92 17.34
C SER A 255 30.92 22.41 18.63
N HIS A 256 31.43 21.51 19.46
CA HIS A 256 32.18 21.82 20.67
C HIS A 256 33.69 22.04 20.44
N MET A 257 34.20 21.73 19.23
CA MET A 257 35.60 21.92 18.85
C MET A 257 35.86 23.19 18.03
N ASN A 258 34.82 23.86 17.53
CA ASN A 258 34.88 25.11 16.77
C ASN A 258 34.33 26.29 17.58
#